data_AF-A0A0D2AP22-F1
#
_entry.id   AF-A0A0D2AP22-F1
#
_cell.length_a   1.000
_cell.length_b   1.000
_cell.length_c   1.000
_cell.angle_alpha   90.00
_cell.angle_beta   90.00
_cell.angle_gamma   90.00
#
_symmetry.space_group_name_H-M   'P 1'
#
loop_
_entity.id
_entity.type
_entity.pdbx_description
1 polymer ?
#
loop_
_entity_poly.entity_id
_entity_poly.type
_entity_poly.pdbx_seq_one_letter_code
_entity_poly.pdbx_strand_id
1 'polypeptide(L)'
;MPVKSFSKVTKQIKEKKGGRITALHEHSRDARRLQRASAREEKLAAKITAREKANLPHLQRVSFFQSCLPEAPAQVTPYDIESIQSLIKILLSRFDDELAALKAERRPGRPPATRELAIKQQLEADSKEYESGLWIPDLRDEETLFSLRNWKGEWSGLNVMKFVRLNRKGEVRESSFPPKGQS
;
A
#
# COMPACT_ATOMS: atom_id res chain seq x y z
N MET A 1 -13.75 -22.69 20.27
CA MET A 1 -14.95 -22.72 19.40
C MET A 1 -14.62 -22.02 18.08
N PRO A 2 -14.88 -22.64 16.92
CA PRO A 2 -14.56 -22.03 15.63
C PRO A 2 -15.40 -20.76 15.40
N VAL A 3 -14.74 -19.71 14.93
CA VAL A 3 -15.36 -18.41 14.68
C VAL A 3 -16.28 -18.52 13.47
N LYS A 4 -17.58 -18.21 13.63
CA LYS A 4 -18.56 -18.25 12.53
C LYS A 4 -18.62 -16.89 11.84
N SER A 5 -18.57 -16.86 10.51
CA SER A 5 -18.82 -15.64 9.70
C SER A 5 -20.26 -15.14 9.91
N PHE A 6 -20.50 -13.85 9.67
CA PHE A 6 -21.84 -13.26 9.69
C PHE A 6 -22.77 -14.00 8.73
N SER A 7 -22.30 -14.30 7.51
CA SER A 7 -23.06 -15.08 6.52
C SER A 7 -23.51 -16.46 7.05
N LYS A 8 -22.68 -17.11 7.88
CA LYS A 8 -23.02 -18.39 8.50
C LYS A 8 -23.98 -18.22 9.67
N VAL A 9 -23.84 -17.14 10.45
CA VAL A 9 -24.73 -16.83 11.57
C VAL A 9 -26.12 -16.40 11.08
N THR A 10 -26.19 -15.59 10.02
CA THR A 10 -27.45 -15.19 9.37
C THR A 10 -28.17 -16.40 8.80
N LYS A 11 -27.48 -17.29 8.08
CA LYS A 11 -28.05 -18.53 7.56
C LYS A 11 -28.64 -19.41 8.67
N GLN A 12 -27.88 -19.63 9.75
CA GLN A 12 -28.35 -20.44 10.89
C GLN A 12 -29.61 -19.85 11.55
N ILE A 13 -29.67 -18.54 11.70
CA ILE A 13 -30.82 -17.86 12.31
C ILE A 13 -32.02 -17.88 11.36
N LYS A 14 -31.78 -17.72 10.05
CA LYS A 14 -32.80 -17.84 9.01
C LYS A 14 -33.46 -19.20 9.00
N GLU A 15 -32.65 -20.27 9.01
CA GLU A 15 -33.12 -21.66 9.04
C GLU A 15 -33.93 -21.94 10.32
N LYS A 16 -33.43 -21.50 11.49
CA LYS A 16 -34.13 -21.63 12.78
C LYS A 16 -35.49 -20.90 12.82
N LYS A 17 -35.64 -19.81 12.08
CA LYS A 17 -36.83 -18.93 12.11
C LYS A 17 -37.75 -19.11 10.90
N GLY A 18 -37.63 -20.21 10.16
CA GLY A 18 -38.49 -20.50 9.02
C GLY A 18 -38.38 -19.45 7.90
N GLY A 19 -37.18 -18.89 7.69
CA GLY A 19 -36.90 -17.96 6.58
C GLY A 19 -37.01 -16.48 6.90
N ARG A 20 -37.64 -16.07 8.02
CA ARG A 20 -37.87 -14.65 8.36
C ARG A 20 -36.89 -14.14 9.43
N ILE A 21 -35.87 -13.38 9.00
CA ILE A 21 -34.88 -12.73 9.89
C ILE A 21 -35.38 -11.37 10.39
N THR A 22 -36.32 -10.73 9.70
CA THR A 22 -36.83 -9.39 10.03
C THR A 22 -37.73 -9.34 11.26
N ALA A 23 -38.16 -10.50 11.78
CA ALA A 23 -39.06 -10.62 12.92
C ALA A 23 -38.33 -10.90 14.26
N LEU A 24 -37.08 -10.44 14.39
CA LEU A 24 -36.33 -10.59 15.64
C LEU A 24 -36.52 -9.36 16.53
N HIS A 25 -36.94 -9.59 17.78
CA HIS A 25 -36.88 -8.56 18.80
C HIS A 25 -35.42 -8.11 19.02
N GLU A 26 -35.21 -6.80 19.17
CA GLU A 26 -33.89 -6.17 19.25
C GLU A 26 -32.99 -6.79 20.33
N HIS A 27 -33.56 -7.10 21.49
CA HIS A 27 -32.83 -7.70 22.62
C HIS A 27 -32.83 -9.24 22.63
N SER A 28 -33.37 -9.89 21.61
CA SER A 28 -33.37 -11.35 21.55
C SER A 28 -31.94 -11.92 21.47
N ARG A 29 -31.76 -13.16 21.95
CA ARG A 29 -30.46 -13.86 21.87
C ARG A 29 -29.95 -13.94 20.43
N ASP A 30 -30.84 -14.22 19.48
CA ASP A 30 -30.47 -14.32 18.06
C ASP A 30 -30.12 -12.94 17.47
N ALA A 31 -30.77 -11.85 17.89
CA ALA A 31 -30.43 -10.49 17.46
C ALA A 31 -29.04 -10.08 17.98
N ARG A 32 -28.75 -10.33 19.26
CA ARG A 32 -27.41 -10.11 19.84
C ARG A 32 -26.33 -10.95 19.14
N ARG A 33 -26.65 -12.17 18.70
CA ARG A 33 -25.73 -13.01 17.91
C ARG A 33 -25.43 -12.42 16.54
N LEU A 34 -26.44 -11.89 15.84
CA LEU A 34 -26.25 -11.19 14.57
C LEU A 34 -25.39 -9.94 14.74
N GLN A 35 -25.72 -9.10 15.72
CA GLN A 35 -24.99 -7.86 16.01
C GLN A 35 -23.51 -8.14 16.30
N ARG A 36 -23.21 -9.14 17.15
CA ARG A 36 -21.82 -9.54 17.44
C ARG A 36 -21.07 -10.03 16.21
N ALA A 37 -21.74 -10.77 15.33
CA ALA A 37 -21.12 -11.28 14.11
C ALA A 37 -20.87 -10.16 13.09
N SER A 38 -21.81 -9.23 12.93
CA SER A 38 -21.67 -8.04 12.08
C SER A 38 -20.55 -7.12 12.58
N ALA A 39 -20.57 -6.74 13.86
CA ALA A 39 -19.52 -5.90 14.46
C ALA A 39 -18.12 -6.53 14.37
N ARG A 40 -18.04 -7.87 14.32
CA ARG A 40 -16.75 -8.55 14.11
C ARG A 40 -16.28 -8.43 12.67
N GLU A 41 -17.16 -8.62 11.69
CA GLU A 41 -16.81 -8.46 10.28
C GLU A 41 -16.40 -7.02 9.96
N GLU A 42 -17.12 -6.03 10.51
CA GLU A 42 -16.76 -4.62 10.38
C GLU A 42 -15.34 -4.35 10.91
N LYS A 43 -15.01 -4.87 12.11
CA LYS A 43 -13.65 -4.77 12.67
C LYS A 43 -12.60 -5.46 11.80
N LEU A 44 -12.93 -6.59 11.19
CA LEU A 44 -12.00 -7.30 10.30
C LEU A 44 -11.77 -6.50 9.01
N ALA A 45 -12.83 -5.99 8.39
CA ALA A 45 -12.76 -5.13 7.22
C ALA A 45 -11.97 -3.83 7.50
N ALA A 46 -12.18 -3.22 8.66
CA ALA A 46 -11.41 -2.05 9.09
C ALA A 46 -9.90 -2.36 9.22
N LYS A 47 -9.53 -3.55 9.72
CA LYS A 47 -8.11 -3.97 9.78
C LYS A 47 -7.51 -4.21 8.40
N ILE A 48 -8.26 -4.85 7.50
CA ILE A 48 -7.82 -5.09 6.11
C ILE A 48 -7.58 -3.76 5.40
N THR A 49 -8.55 -2.85 5.44
CA THR A 49 -8.43 -1.52 4.82
C THR A 49 -7.31 -0.68 5.44
N ALA A 50 -7.09 -0.77 6.75
CA ALA A 50 -5.95 -0.10 7.39
C ALA A 50 -4.60 -0.64 6.88
N ARG A 51 -4.49 -1.97 6.69
CA ARG A 51 -3.31 -2.61 6.13
C ARG A 51 -3.09 -2.22 4.67
N GLU A 52 -4.14 -2.24 3.85
CA GLU A 52 -4.06 -1.79 2.46
C GLU A 52 -3.58 -0.34 2.34
N LYS A 53 -4.11 0.56 3.18
CA LYS A 53 -3.67 1.96 3.25
C LYS A 53 -2.20 2.09 3.66
N ALA A 54 -1.74 1.27 4.62
CA ALA A 54 -0.34 1.25 5.05
C ALA A 54 0.60 0.71 3.95
N ASN A 55 0.13 -0.22 3.14
CA ASN A 55 0.90 -0.85 2.06
C ASN A 55 0.93 -0.02 0.77
N LEU A 56 -0.07 0.83 0.55
CA LEU A 56 -0.23 1.60 -0.68
C LEU A 56 1.00 2.44 -1.07
N PRO A 57 1.70 3.16 -0.16
CA PRO A 57 2.89 3.92 -0.53
C PRO A 57 4.02 3.04 -1.07
N HIS A 58 4.17 1.83 -0.51
CA HIS A 58 5.15 0.85 -0.96
C HIS A 58 4.79 0.31 -2.35
N LEU A 59 3.51 0.02 -2.60
CA LEU A 59 3.04 -0.42 -3.91
C LEU A 59 3.27 0.65 -4.99
N GLN A 60 2.91 1.91 -4.69
CA GLN A 60 3.11 3.04 -5.59
C GLN A 60 4.60 3.25 -5.92
N ARG A 61 5.47 3.10 -4.92
CA ARG A 61 6.92 3.19 -5.10
C ARG A 61 7.44 2.09 -6.02
N VAL A 62 7.06 0.83 -5.80
CA VAL A 62 7.46 -0.29 -6.67
C VAL A 62 6.91 -0.10 -8.09
N SER A 63 5.66 0.35 -8.22
CA SER A 63 5.03 0.64 -9.51
C SER A 63 5.76 1.75 -10.27
N PHE A 64 6.25 2.79 -9.58
CA PHE A 64 7.10 3.80 -10.20
C PHE A 64 8.36 3.17 -10.81
N PHE A 65 9.10 2.36 -10.04
CA PHE A 65 10.32 1.71 -10.56
C PHE A 65 10.03 0.76 -11.73
N GLN A 66 8.89 0.05 -11.68
CA GLN A 66 8.43 -0.76 -12.80
C GLN A 66 8.19 0.09 -14.06
N SER A 67 7.58 1.27 -13.93
CA SER A 67 7.31 2.19 -15.04
C SER A 67 8.57 2.80 -15.67
N CYS A 68 9.68 2.81 -14.92
CA CYS A 68 10.97 3.25 -15.43
C CYS A 68 11.72 2.15 -16.20
N LEU A 69 11.25 0.90 -16.17
CA LEU A 69 11.87 -0.19 -16.92
C LEU A 69 11.58 -0.05 -18.42
N PRO A 70 12.51 -0.46 -19.29
CA PRO A 70 12.28 -0.42 -20.72
C PRO A 70 11.15 -1.39 -21.13
N GLU A 71 10.32 -0.96 -22.08
CA GLU A 71 9.23 -1.78 -22.60
C GLU A 71 9.73 -3.01 -23.37
N ALA A 72 8.91 -4.06 -23.43
CA ALA A 72 9.25 -5.27 -24.18
C ALA A 72 9.30 -4.94 -25.69
N PRO A 73 10.26 -5.46 -26.45
CA PRO A 73 11.15 -6.61 -26.17
C PRO A 73 12.54 -6.26 -25.62
N ALA A 74 12.79 -5.00 -25.25
CA ALA A 74 14.12 -4.61 -24.78
C ALA A 74 14.53 -5.42 -23.53
N GLN A 75 15.79 -5.83 -23.51
CA GLN A 75 16.37 -6.57 -22.38
C GLN A 75 16.55 -5.61 -21.20
N VAL A 76 16.13 -6.05 -20.02
CA VAL A 76 16.31 -5.28 -18.79
C VAL A 76 17.67 -5.67 -18.21
N THR A 77 18.58 -4.71 -18.13
CA THR A 77 19.91 -4.91 -17.55
C THR A 77 19.96 -4.37 -16.12
N PRO A 78 20.82 -4.93 -15.26
CA PRO A 78 21.11 -4.36 -13.94
C PRO A 78 21.47 -2.88 -13.99
N TYR A 79 20.90 -2.11 -13.06
CA TYR A 79 21.20 -0.70 -12.92
C TYR A 79 22.42 -0.51 -12.02
N ASP A 80 23.24 0.49 -12.33
CA ASP A 80 24.27 0.99 -11.44
C ASP A 80 23.66 1.88 -10.34
N ILE A 81 24.42 2.10 -9.27
CA ILE A 81 23.95 2.86 -8.11
C ILE A 81 23.59 4.31 -8.48
N GLU A 82 24.32 4.94 -9.40
CA GLU A 82 24.09 6.33 -9.77
C GLU A 82 22.80 6.48 -10.57
N SER A 83 22.51 5.54 -11.47
CA SER A 83 21.21 5.47 -12.15
C SER A 83 20.06 5.26 -11.18
N ILE A 84 20.19 4.36 -10.20
CA ILE A 84 19.14 4.15 -9.18
C ILE A 84 18.92 5.43 -8.36
N GLN A 85 19.98 6.13 -7.97
CA GLN A 85 19.86 7.42 -7.27
C GLN A 85 19.18 8.48 -8.14
N SER A 86 19.43 8.47 -9.45
CA SER A 86 18.77 9.37 -10.40
C SER A 86 17.27 9.08 -10.50
N LEU A 87 16.88 7.80 -10.55
CA LEU A 87 15.48 7.39 -10.49
C LEU A 87 14.81 7.81 -9.17
N ILE A 88 15.51 7.73 -8.04
CA ILE A 88 14.98 8.20 -6.75
C ILE A 88 14.79 9.72 -6.74
N LYS A 89 15.67 10.50 -7.37
CA LYS A 89 15.47 11.95 -7.51
C LYS A 89 14.20 12.25 -8.30
N ILE A 90 13.97 11.54 -9.40
CA ILE A 90 12.74 11.65 -10.21
C ILE A 90 11.51 11.23 -9.38
N LEU A 91 11.62 10.15 -8.60
CA LEU A 91 10.57 9.70 -7.69
C LEU A 91 10.18 10.80 -6.70
N LEU A 92 11.15 11.53 -6.14
CA LEU A 92 10.92 12.60 -5.19
C LEU A 92 10.37 13.88 -5.86
N SER A 93 10.76 14.20 -7.09
CA SER A 93 10.28 15.39 -7.82
C SER A 93 8.95 15.18 -8.55
N ARG A 94 8.37 13.98 -8.53
CA ARG A 94 7.15 13.63 -9.30
C ARG A 94 5.93 14.52 -9.04
N PHE A 95 5.88 15.17 -7.88
CA PHE A 95 4.77 16.03 -7.47
C PHE A 95 5.06 17.52 -7.60
N ASP A 96 6.22 17.92 -8.14
CA ASP A 96 6.61 19.33 -8.21
C ASP A 96 5.62 20.13 -9.07
N ASP A 97 5.19 19.58 -10.20
CA ASP A 97 4.20 20.19 -11.09
C ASP A 97 2.81 20.28 -10.43
N GLU A 98 2.37 19.22 -9.75
CA GLU A 98 1.09 19.18 -9.03
C GLU A 98 1.08 20.21 -7.89
N LEU A 99 2.19 20.32 -7.14
CA LEU A 99 2.35 21.32 -6.08
C LEU A 99 2.40 22.74 -6.63
N ALA A 100 3.05 22.96 -7.78
CA ALA A 100 3.08 24.26 -8.43
C ALA A 100 1.68 24.71 -8.87
N ALA A 101 0.91 23.80 -9.49
CA ALA A 101 -0.48 24.06 -9.88
C ALA A 101 -1.37 24.38 -8.67
N LEU A 102 -1.31 23.57 -7.61
CA LEU A 102 -2.08 23.81 -6.38
C LEU A 102 -1.72 25.13 -5.70
N LYS A 103 -0.44 25.52 -5.72
CA LYS A 103 0.01 26.81 -5.19
C LYS A 103 -0.47 27.99 -6.05
N ALA A 104 -0.50 27.83 -7.37
CA ALA A 104 -0.94 28.88 -8.30
C ALA A 104 -2.45 29.12 -8.21
N GLU A 105 -3.25 28.07 -8.04
CA GLU A 105 -4.71 28.18 -7.86
C GLU A 105 -5.08 28.81 -6.50
N ARG A 106 -4.18 28.69 -5.52
CA ARG A 106 -4.40 29.19 -4.16
C ARG A 106 -4.29 30.73 -4.11
N ARG A 107 -5.42 31.37 -3.78
CA ARG A 107 -5.45 32.81 -3.46
C ARG A 107 -4.53 33.16 -2.28
N PRO A 108 -3.90 34.34 -2.28
CA PRO A 108 -3.09 34.79 -1.16
C PRO A 108 -3.92 34.78 0.14
N GLY A 109 -3.33 34.27 1.23
CA GLY A 109 -3.98 34.15 2.54
C GLY A 109 -4.85 32.91 2.76
N ARG A 110 -5.18 32.11 1.73
CA ARG A 110 -5.90 30.83 1.91
C ARG A 110 -4.93 29.75 2.41
N PRO A 111 -5.30 28.92 3.41
CA PRO A 111 -4.46 27.79 3.83
C PRO A 111 -4.29 26.74 2.73
N PRO A 112 -3.21 25.94 2.75
CA PRO A 112 -2.99 24.83 1.82
C PRO A 112 -4.16 23.86 1.76
N ALA A 113 -4.46 23.34 0.57
CA ALA A 113 -5.48 22.30 0.41
C ALA A 113 -5.05 20.99 1.09
N THR A 114 -6.01 20.13 1.44
CA THR A 114 -5.73 18.80 2.03
C THR A 114 -4.81 17.96 1.17
N ARG A 115 -4.98 18.03 -0.16
CA ARG A 115 -4.12 17.36 -1.14
C ARG A 115 -2.68 17.87 -1.10
N GLU A 116 -2.49 19.19 -1.05
CA GLU A 116 -1.15 19.82 -0.96
C GLU A 116 -0.43 19.38 0.32
N LEU A 117 -1.14 19.35 1.45
CA LEU A 117 -0.60 18.88 2.72
C LEU A 117 -0.22 17.41 2.68
N ALA A 118 -1.08 16.56 2.11
CA ALA A 118 -0.82 15.12 1.98
C ALA A 118 0.44 14.84 1.13
N ILE A 119 0.58 15.52 0.00
CA ILE A 119 1.76 15.39 -0.86
C ILE A 119 3.03 15.83 -0.12
N LYS A 120 3.00 16.99 0.55
CA LYS A 120 4.15 17.48 1.33
C LYS A 120 4.56 16.50 2.43
N GLN A 121 3.59 15.96 3.17
CA GLN A 121 3.85 14.96 4.20
C GLN A 121 4.48 13.68 3.62
N GLN A 122 3.98 13.22 2.47
CA GLN A 122 4.54 12.05 1.79
C GLN A 122 5.97 12.31 1.33
N LEU A 123 6.24 13.46 0.70
CA LEU A 123 7.56 13.82 0.20
C LEU A 123 8.57 14.03 1.33
N GLU A 124 8.14 14.61 2.45
CA GLU A 124 8.96 14.75 3.66
C GLU A 124 9.30 13.36 4.25
N ALA A 125 8.33 12.45 4.31
CA ALA A 125 8.56 11.08 4.78
C ALA A 125 9.51 10.31 3.86
N ASP A 126 9.29 10.36 2.54
CA ASP A 126 10.14 9.70 1.54
C ASP A 126 11.57 10.28 1.57
N SER A 127 11.72 11.60 1.72
CA SER A 127 13.03 12.27 1.82
C SER A 127 13.79 11.86 3.08
N LYS A 128 13.11 11.84 4.23
CA LYS A 128 13.71 11.35 5.49
C LYS A 128 14.07 9.87 5.41
N GLU A 129 13.22 9.05 4.78
CA GLU A 129 13.53 7.63 4.56
C GLU A 129 14.79 7.49 3.69
N TYR A 130 14.91 8.27 2.61
CA TYR A 130 16.07 8.26 1.72
C TYR A 130 17.39 8.70 2.37
N GLU A 131 17.35 9.61 3.35
CA GLU A 131 18.55 9.92 4.16
C GLU A 131 19.06 8.70 4.93
N SER A 132 18.14 7.88 5.47
CA SER A 132 18.47 6.69 6.27
C SER A 132 18.65 5.39 5.45
N GLY A 133 18.03 5.32 4.26
CA GLY A 133 17.94 4.12 3.44
C GLY A 133 16.50 3.88 2.96
N LEU A 134 16.17 4.36 1.77
CA LEU A 134 14.86 4.18 1.14
C LEU A 134 14.66 2.71 0.74
N TRP A 135 13.55 2.11 1.17
CA TRP A 135 13.21 0.75 0.80
C TRP A 135 12.72 0.67 -0.65
N ILE A 136 13.43 -0.08 -1.49
CA ILE A 136 13.20 -0.22 -2.94
C ILE A 136 13.48 -1.67 -3.39
N PRO A 137 12.88 -2.14 -4.51
CA PRO A 137 13.30 -3.41 -5.11
C PRO A 137 14.76 -3.33 -5.55
N ASP A 138 15.46 -4.46 -5.49
CA ASP A 138 16.86 -4.52 -5.94
C ASP A 138 16.95 -4.46 -7.46
N LEU A 139 17.23 -3.27 -8.00
CA LEU A 139 17.38 -3.04 -9.44
C LEU A 139 18.73 -3.50 -9.99
N ARG A 140 19.61 -4.07 -9.15
CA ARG A 140 20.90 -4.62 -9.54
C ARG A 140 20.82 -6.12 -9.83
N ASP A 141 19.72 -6.75 -9.44
CA ASP A 141 19.50 -8.19 -9.54
C ASP A 141 18.58 -8.50 -10.73
N GLU A 142 19.05 -9.32 -11.67
CA GLU A 142 18.33 -9.63 -12.91
C GLU A 142 17.00 -10.36 -12.65
N GLU A 143 16.99 -11.28 -11.68
CA GLU A 143 15.78 -12.03 -11.30
C GLU A 143 14.70 -11.10 -10.73
N THR A 144 15.11 -10.14 -9.90
CA THR A 144 14.24 -9.11 -9.35
C THR A 144 13.70 -8.19 -10.45
N LEU A 145 14.52 -7.78 -11.41
CA LEU A 145 14.09 -6.97 -12.55
C LEU A 145 13.06 -7.70 -13.44
N PHE A 146 13.29 -8.98 -13.71
CA PHE A 146 12.34 -9.81 -14.45
C PHE A 146 11.00 -9.93 -13.71
N SER A 147 11.05 -10.18 -12.40
CA SER A 147 9.86 -10.27 -11.55
C SER A 147 9.12 -8.94 -11.46
N LEU A 148 9.85 -7.83 -11.33
CA LEU A 148 9.32 -6.47 -11.28
C LEU A 148 8.61 -6.11 -12.58
N ARG A 149 9.18 -6.45 -13.74
CA ARG A 149 8.55 -6.23 -15.05
C ARG A 149 7.19 -6.91 -15.16
N ASN A 150 7.09 -8.16 -14.70
CA ASN A 150 5.88 -8.98 -14.79
C ASN A 150 4.91 -8.78 -13.62
N TRP A 151 5.25 -7.92 -12.67
CA TRP A 151 4.45 -7.69 -11.47
C TRP A 151 3.13 -6.98 -11.79
N LYS A 152 2.02 -7.49 -11.24
CA LYS A 152 0.65 -7.05 -11.55
C LYS A 152 0.09 -6.01 -10.57
N GLY A 153 0.92 -5.45 -9.70
CA GLY A 153 0.48 -4.46 -8.69
C GLY A 153 -0.03 -5.07 -7.38
N GLU A 154 0.06 -6.39 -7.18
CA GLU A 154 -0.43 -7.06 -5.98
C GLU A 154 0.61 -7.10 -4.85
N TRP A 155 0.20 -6.83 -3.60
CA TRP A 155 1.06 -6.85 -2.42
C TRP A 155 1.74 -8.21 -2.19
N SER A 156 0.99 -9.30 -2.34
CA SER A 156 1.52 -10.66 -2.21
C SER A 156 2.63 -10.96 -3.22
N GLY A 157 2.55 -10.40 -4.43
CA GLY A 157 3.54 -10.61 -5.49
C GLY A 157 4.91 -9.97 -5.22
N LEU A 158 5.00 -9.08 -4.23
CA LEU A 158 6.28 -8.50 -3.82
C LEU A 158 7.19 -9.50 -3.11
N ASN A 159 6.66 -10.60 -2.55
CA ASN A 159 7.47 -11.58 -1.80
C ASN A 159 8.52 -12.32 -2.65
N VAL A 160 8.38 -12.33 -3.97
CA VAL A 160 9.31 -13.00 -4.91
C VAL A 160 10.56 -12.15 -5.17
N MET A 161 10.48 -10.84 -4.95
CA MET A 161 11.54 -9.88 -5.26
C MET A 161 12.49 -9.68 -4.08
N LYS A 162 13.76 -9.41 -4.37
CA LYS A 162 14.72 -8.93 -3.36
C LYS A 162 14.53 -7.43 -3.15
N PHE A 163 14.74 -6.99 -1.92
CA PHE A 163 14.63 -5.58 -1.54
C PHE A 163 15.92 -5.11 -0.89
N VAL A 164 16.21 -3.83 -1.09
CA VAL A 164 17.34 -3.15 -0.49
C VAL A 164 16.91 -1.82 0.07
N ARG A 165 17.72 -1.30 1.00
CA ARG A 165 17.66 0.08 1.45
C ARG A 165 18.84 0.82 0.86
N LEU A 166 18.53 1.83 0.05
CA LEU A 166 19.53 2.70 -0.56
C LEU A 166 19.44 4.08 0.09
N ASN A 167 20.54 4.56 0.66
CA ASN A 167 20.59 5.90 1.21
C ASN A 167 21.14 6.94 0.22
N ARG A 168 21.06 8.21 0.59
CA ARG A 168 21.57 9.34 -0.22
C ARG A 168 23.07 9.29 -0.50
N LYS A 169 23.85 8.58 0.32
CA LYS A 169 25.30 8.39 0.12
C LYS A 169 25.61 7.26 -0.87
N GLY A 170 24.61 6.50 -1.30
CA GLY A 170 24.79 5.34 -2.18
C GLY A 170 25.14 4.05 -1.43
N GLU A 171 25.03 4.04 -0.11
CA GLU A 171 25.17 2.81 0.66
C GLU A 171 23.93 1.94 0.45
N VAL A 172 24.16 0.71 0.02
CA VAL A 172 23.13 -0.32 -0.16
C VAL A 172 23.17 -1.25 1.05
N ARG A 173 22.01 -1.50 1.65
CA ARG A 173 21.84 -2.52 2.71
C ARG A 173 20.72 -3.46 2.33
N GLU A 174 20.93 -4.75 2.50
CA GLU A 174 19.88 -5.73 2.26
C GLU A 174 18.67 -5.48 3.17
N SER A 175 17.48 -5.71 2.63
CA SER A 175 16.22 -5.55 3.36
C SER A 175 15.24 -6.64 2.97
N SER A 176 14.32 -6.97 3.87
CA SER A 176 13.28 -7.96 3.60
C SER A 176 11.94 -7.31 3.32
N PHE A 177 11.13 -8.02 2.53
CA PHE A 177 9.70 -7.80 2.48
C PHE A 177 9.04 -8.59 3.63
N PRO A 178 8.10 -7.99 4.40
CA PRO A 178 7.62 -6.61 4.35
C PRO A 178 8.52 -5.62 5.10
N PRO A 179 8.58 -4.34 4.69
CA PRO A 179 9.57 -3.33 5.14
C PRO A 179 9.57 -2.99 6.64
N LYS A 180 8.60 -3.47 7.42
CA LYS A 180 8.50 -3.30 8.88
C LYS A 180 7.78 -4.46 9.57
N GLY A 181 8.15 -5.73 9.35
CA GLY A 181 7.61 -6.86 10.13
C GLY A 181 6.08 -7.00 10.15
N GLN A 182 5.37 -6.31 9.26
CA GLN A 182 3.91 -6.35 9.14
C GLN A 182 3.53 -7.52 8.25
N SER A 183 3.52 -8.74 8.81
CA SER A 183 2.78 -9.87 8.22
C SER A 183 1.31 -9.82 8.66
#